data_AF-A0A1V9ZV59-F1
#
_entry.id   AF-A0A1V9ZV59-F1
#
_cell.length_a   1.000
_cell.length_b   1.000
_cell.length_c   1.000
_cell.angle_alpha   90.00
_cell.angle_beta   90.00
_cell.angle_gamma   90.00
#
_symmetry.space_group_name_H-M   'P 1'
#
loop_
_entity.id
_entity.type
_entity.pdbx_description
1 polymer ?
#
loop_
_entity_poly.entity_id
_entity_poly.type
_entity_poly.pdbx_seq_one_letter_code
_entity_poly.pdbx_strand_id
1 'polypeptide(L)'
;STAPFVQNWQDHWVPVVFPLAAASSPSERKVSKGDRLDLVTFHDSLRIWFQVFPASGSAQKKVKREHEVPPCVCGMHLICNAERISMLTNATRNAIYQAAVASAAERSTNVLDVSDGSFCSLLAAAHMPSPSVTSIESKEVSSRIFQQIIDGNSLGDHITVLCSGVKGLLHEHLHKNAPVDLLVGEPFYYAMQNLPIWQALNFWYRRTAVQNLLAEKALVLPYSGKIMAMGVAFENLHKCFGEVHNVSGFDHGYFDALQGGYLSRDFPFPTYMYPYTPLTKPFELMPLNFMDPITSYGNRTTIPIEDTTTPLNAVILWVEYHLDASSKHIVATGPSCIEAKQAVRFVSIVPPSPANSLHYTVNFEASEGIIDYSFNVDSNAK
;
A
#
# COMPACT_ATOMS: atom_id res chain seq x y z
N SER A 1 32.47 -4.67 0.50
CA SER A 1 33.28 -3.91 1.48
C SER A 1 32.36 -2.98 2.23
N THR A 2 32.50 -2.86 3.55
CA THR A 2 31.74 -1.91 4.40
C THR A 2 32.51 -0.61 4.64
N ALA A 3 33.68 -0.43 3.99
CA ALA A 3 34.42 0.81 4.06
C ALA A 3 33.61 1.96 3.42
N PRO A 4 33.64 3.18 3.98
CA PRO A 4 32.99 4.34 3.40
C PRO A 4 33.37 4.50 1.92
N PHE A 5 32.41 4.85 1.07
CA PHE A 5 32.60 5.12 -0.36
C PHE A 5 33.02 3.92 -1.24
N VAL A 6 33.04 2.68 -0.73
CA VAL A 6 33.29 1.49 -1.56
C VAL A 6 32.00 0.91 -2.18
N GLN A 7 30.84 1.23 -1.63
CA GLN A 7 29.56 0.88 -2.22
C GLN A 7 29.09 1.99 -3.17
N ASN A 8 29.14 1.71 -4.47
CA ASN A 8 28.37 2.48 -5.44
C ASN A 8 26.88 2.20 -5.22
N TRP A 9 26.04 3.20 -5.43
CA TRP A 9 24.58 3.01 -5.39
C TRP A 9 24.16 1.95 -6.41
N GLN A 10 23.27 1.04 -6.00
CA GLN A 10 22.69 -0.01 -6.84
C GLN A 10 21.36 -0.47 -6.23
N ASP A 11 20.44 -0.90 -7.08
CA ASP A 11 19.13 -1.43 -6.64
C ASP A 11 19.01 -2.96 -6.79
N HIS A 12 19.80 -3.57 -7.69
CA HIS A 12 19.77 -5.02 -7.90
C HIS A 12 20.32 -5.82 -6.71
N TRP A 13 21.08 -5.18 -5.81
CA TRP A 13 21.54 -5.73 -4.54
C TRP A 13 21.27 -4.76 -3.40
N VAL A 14 20.34 -5.13 -2.52
CA VAL A 14 19.96 -4.35 -1.34
C VAL A 14 20.22 -5.13 -0.05
N PRO A 15 20.43 -4.44 1.09
CA PRO A 15 20.47 -5.10 2.40
C PRO A 15 19.16 -5.85 2.71
N VAL A 16 19.26 -6.92 3.49
CA VAL A 16 18.10 -7.71 3.95
C VAL A 16 18.01 -7.64 5.47
N VAL A 17 16.79 -7.53 5.99
CA VAL A 17 16.49 -7.55 7.43
C VAL A 17 15.91 -8.90 7.81
N PHE A 18 16.42 -9.50 8.88
CA PHE A 18 15.91 -10.75 9.46
C PHE A 18 15.31 -10.49 10.84
N PRO A 19 13.97 -10.57 10.99
CA PRO A 19 13.34 -10.57 12.31
C PRO A 19 13.82 -11.78 13.12
N LEU A 20 14.33 -11.55 14.32
CA LEU A 20 14.88 -12.61 15.16
C LEU A 20 13.77 -13.15 16.06
N ALA A 21 13.31 -14.37 15.78
CA ALA A 21 12.42 -15.09 16.68
C ALA A 21 13.18 -15.50 17.94
N ALA A 22 12.63 -15.20 19.12
CA ALA A 22 13.15 -15.78 20.34
C ALA A 22 12.80 -17.28 20.35
N ALA A 23 13.82 -18.14 20.37
CA ALA A 23 13.68 -19.60 20.29
C ALA A 23 12.79 -20.22 21.40
N SER A 24 12.42 -19.45 22.42
CA SER A 24 11.71 -19.95 23.60
C SER A 24 10.70 -18.96 24.22
N SER A 25 10.44 -17.80 23.61
CA SER A 25 9.45 -16.85 24.15
C SER A 25 8.88 -15.95 23.04
N PRO A 26 7.57 -15.66 23.02
CA PRO A 26 6.96 -14.68 22.12
C PRO A 26 7.41 -13.23 22.37
N SER A 27 8.10 -12.96 23.48
CA SER A 27 8.52 -11.60 23.86
C SER A 27 9.86 -11.21 23.22
N GLU A 28 9.96 -9.95 22.77
CA GLU A 28 11.21 -9.32 22.37
C GLU A 28 12.34 -9.61 23.38
N ARG A 29 13.51 -10.04 22.88
CA ARG A 29 14.68 -10.20 23.74
C ARG A 29 15.27 -8.83 24.05
N LYS A 30 15.11 -8.39 25.28
CA LYS A 30 15.81 -7.20 25.82
C LYS A 30 17.27 -7.55 26.08
N VAL A 31 18.18 -6.69 25.63
CA VAL A 31 19.63 -6.83 25.81
C VAL A 31 20.19 -5.52 26.34
N SER A 32 21.20 -5.60 27.19
CA SER A 32 21.92 -4.48 27.77
C SER A 32 23.32 -4.35 27.17
N LYS A 33 23.90 -3.14 27.27
CA LYS A 33 25.30 -2.93 26.86
C LYS A 33 26.21 -3.85 27.67
N GLY A 34 26.99 -4.66 26.97
CA GLY A 34 27.92 -5.63 27.57
C GLY A 34 27.36 -7.04 27.65
N ASP A 35 26.07 -7.25 27.37
CA ASP A 35 25.50 -8.59 27.23
C ASP A 35 26.19 -9.35 26.11
N ARG A 36 26.42 -10.65 26.34
CA ARG A 36 26.97 -11.56 25.35
C ARG A 36 25.84 -12.43 24.81
N LEU A 37 25.78 -12.55 23.50
CA LEU A 37 24.77 -13.31 22.78
C LEU A 37 25.48 -14.19 21.77
N ASP A 38 24.98 -15.42 21.61
CA ASP A 38 25.41 -16.30 20.54
C ASP A 38 24.41 -16.16 19.38
N LEU A 39 24.86 -15.59 18.26
CA LEU A 39 24.10 -15.56 17.01
C LEU A 39 24.49 -16.78 16.18
N VAL A 40 23.53 -17.69 15.97
CA VAL A 40 23.74 -18.88 15.15
C VAL A 40 23.11 -18.62 13.78
N THR A 41 23.94 -18.70 12.74
CA THR A 41 23.50 -18.62 11.34
C THR A 41 23.23 -20.02 10.81
N PHE A 42 22.08 -20.19 10.19
CA PHE A 42 21.69 -21.39 9.50
C PHE A 42 21.44 -21.08 8.03
N HIS A 43 21.66 -22.07 7.16
CA HIS A 43 21.33 -21.95 5.75
C HIS A 43 21.07 -23.33 5.14
N ASP A 44 20.34 -23.32 4.03
CA ASP A 44 20.28 -24.43 3.08
C ASP A 44 20.73 -23.95 1.69
N SER A 45 20.37 -24.65 0.62
CA SER A 45 20.75 -24.26 -0.75
C SER A 45 20.01 -23.01 -1.26
N LEU A 46 18.95 -22.55 -0.57
CA LEU A 46 18.05 -21.49 -1.02
C LEU A 46 17.81 -20.39 0.02
N ARG A 47 18.06 -20.65 1.31
CA ARG A 47 17.64 -19.80 2.43
C ARG A 47 18.75 -19.59 3.44
N ILE A 48 18.70 -18.44 4.12
CA ILE A 48 19.52 -18.11 5.29
C ILE A 48 18.57 -17.67 6.41
N TRP A 49 18.82 -18.08 7.65
CA TRP A 49 18.09 -17.62 8.82
C TRP A 49 18.98 -17.61 10.07
N PHE A 50 18.49 -16.98 11.13
CA PHE A 50 19.26 -16.73 12.34
C PHE A 50 18.46 -17.12 13.58
N GLN A 51 19.15 -17.64 14.60
CA GLN A 51 18.62 -17.75 15.95
C GLN A 51 19.59 -17.11 16.93
N VAL A 52 19.06 -16.51 18.00
CA VAL A 52 19.85 -15.90 19.06
C VAL A 52 19.70 -16.70 20.33
N PHE A 53 20.82 -16.99 20.99
CA PHE A 53 20.86 -17.67 22.28
C PHE A 53 21.54 -16.78 23.34
N PRO A 54 21.20 -16.93 24.63
CA PRO A 54 22.04 -16.39 25.70
C PRO A 54 23.44 -16.98 25.57
N ALA A 55 24.48 -16.19 25.80
CA ALA A 55 25.84 -16.72 25.76
C ALA A 55 26.00 -17.87 26.77
N SER A 56 26.22 -19.08 26.27
CA SER A 56 26.61 -20.20 27.13
C SER A 56 28.11 -20.10 27.37
N GLY A 57 28.54 -19.93 28.63
CA GLY A 57 29.96 -19.83 29.01
C GLY A 57 30.83 -21.08 28.73
N SER A 58 30.31 -22.07 28.00
CA SER A 58 31.03 -23.26 27.56
C SER A 58 30.88 -23.40 26.04
N ALA A 59 31.98 -23.73 25.34
CA ALA A 59 31.98 -24.05 23.91
C ALA A 59 30.77 -24.95 23.57
N GLN A 60 29.83 -24.42 22.79
CA GLN A 60 28.55 -25.08 22.55
C GLN A 60 28.78 -26.50 22.00
N LYS A 61 28.28 -27.51 22.74
CA LYS A 61 28.00 -28.85 22.20
C LYS A 61 27.19 -28.64 20.91
N LYS A 62 27.57 -29.31 19.82
CA LYS A 62 26.90 -29.27 18.49
C LYS A 62 25.45 -28.82 18.62
N VAL A 63 25.16 -27.58 18.23
CA VAL A 63 23.77 -27.08 18.16
C VAL A 63 22.98 -28.13 17.39
N LYS A 64 21.95 -28.70 18.01
CA LYS A 64 21.07 -29.65 17.33
C LYS A 64 20.61 -28.93 16.08
N ARG A 65 20.91 -29.48 14.89
CA ARG A 65 20.46 -28.91 13.63
C ARG A 65 18.95 -29.00 13.61
N GLU A 66 18.27 -27.97 14.09
CA GLU A 66 16.88 -27.74 13.77
C GLU A 66 16.88 -27.28 12.32
N HIS A 67 16.72 -28.27 11.43
CA HIS A 67 16.67 -28.08 9.99
C HIS A 67 15.39 -27.35 9.54
N GLU A 68 14.47 -27.07 10.47
CA GLU A 68 13.18 -26.47 10.19
C GLU A 68 13.15 -25.05 10.75
N VAL A 69 13.06 -24.08 9.83
CA VAL A 69 12.57 -22.74 10.15
C VAL A 69 11.14 -22.91 10.64
N PRO A 70 10.79 -22.51 11.88
CA PRO A 70 9.41 -22.59 12.34
C PRO A 70 8.51 -21.83 11.37
N PRO A 71 7.51 -22.48 10.74
CA PRO A 71 6.60 -21.78 9.86
C PRO A 71 5.80 -20.75 10.67
N CYS A 72 5.30 -19.72 9.99
CA CYS A 72 4.33 -18.83 10.62
C CYS A 72 3.08 -19.63 11.02
N VAL A 73 2.76 -19.62 12.31
CA VAL A 73 1.57 -20.29 12.87
C VAL A 73 0.39 -19.35 13.09
N CYS A 74 0.59 -18.02 13.03
CA CYS A 74 -0.50 -17.05 13.22
C CYS A 74 -1.31 -16.77 11.96
N GLY A 75 -0.87 -17.23 10.78
CA GLY A 75 -1.52 -16.97 9.50
C GLY A 75 -1.31 -15.56 8.94
N MET A 76 -1.20 -14.53 9.79
CA MET A 76 -1.09 -13.13 9.33
C MET A 76 0.14 -12.88 8.44
N HIS A 77 1.32 -13.42 8.80
CA HIS A 77 2.54 -13.26 7.98
C HIS A 77 2.52 -14.08 6.68
N LEU A 78 1.52 -14.96 6.47
CA LEU A 78 1.32 -15.65 5.20
C LEU A 78 0.59 -14.79 4.17
N ILE A 79 -0.19 -13.80 4.63
CA ILE A 79 -1.01 -12.95 3.76
C ILE A 79 -0.60 -11.48 3.77
N CYS A 80 0.12 -11.02 4.78
CA CYS A 80 0.61 -9.64 4.90
C CYS A 80 2.12 -9.57 4.61
N ASN A 81 2.50 -8.67 3.69
CA ASN A 81 3.88 -8.22 3.57
C ASN A 81 4.27 -7.28 4.72
N ALA A 82 5.56 -6.93 4.80
CA ALA A 82 6.08 -6.05 5.84
C ALA A 82 5.37 -4.69 5.86
N GLU A 83 5.03 -4.14 4.69
CA GLU A 83 4.30 -2.89 4.55
C GLU A 83 2.89 -2.97 5.15
N ARG A 84 2.13 -4.05 4.88
CA ARG A 84 0.81 -4.26 5.50
C ARG A 84 0.91 -4.45 7.01
N ILE A 85 1.90 -5.18 7.51
CA ILE A 85 2.12 -5.30 8.96
C ILE A 85 2.41 -3.93 9.58
N SER A 86 3.31 -3.15 8.97
CA SER A 86 3.61 -1.78 9.40
C SER A 86 2.35 -0.91 9.44
N MET A 87 1.51 -1.00 8.40
CA MET A 87 0.24 -0.28 8.30
C MET A 87 -0.72 -0.61 9.45
N LEU A 88 -0.90 -1.89 9.78
CA LEU A 88 -1.79 -2.33 10.85
C LEU A 88 -1.29 -1.87 12.24
N THR A 89 0.02 -1.69 12.40
CA THR A 89 0.63 -1.24 13.65
C THR A 89 0.84 0.28 13.76
N ASN A 90 0.54 1.05 12.71
CA ASN A 90 0.74 2.50 12.72
C ASN A 90 -0.34 3.18 13.58
N ALA A 91 0.06 3.60 14.78
CA ALA A 91 -0.84 4.22 15.75
C ALA A 91 -1.50 5.52 15.25
N THR A 92 -0.77 6.38 14.54
CA THR A 92 -1.30 7.64 14.01
C THR A 92 -2.38 7.37 12.97
N ARG A 93 -2.10 6.47 12.03
CA ARG A 93 -3.06 6.07 10.99
C ARG A 93 -4.30 5.43 11.62
N ASN A 94 -4.10 4.51 12.56
CA ASN A 94 -5.21 3.85 13.26
C ASN A 94 -6.08 4.84 14.03
N ALA A 95 -5.48 5.85 14.67
CA ALA A 95 -6.22 6.90 15.36
C ALA A 95 -7.09 7.74 14.40
N ILE A 96 -6.60 8.02 13.19
CA ILE A 96 -7.36 8.74 12.16
C ILE A 96 -8.58 7.92 11.71
N TYR A 97 -8.39 6.63 11.41
CA TYR A 97 -9.50 5.73 11.08
C TYR A 97 -10.48 5.58 12.24
N GLN A 98 -9.98 5.39 13.46
CA GLN A 98 -10.83 5.27 14.64
C GLN A 98 -11.71 6.51 14.81
N ALA A 99 -11.16 7.72 14.71
CA ALA A 99 -11.92 8.95 14.84
C ALA A 99 -12.99 9.11 13.75
N ALA A 100 -12.64 8.80 12.49
CA ALA A 100 -13.57 8.90 11.37
C ALA A 100 -14.68 7.83 11.43
N VAL A 101 -14.33 6.57 11.70
CA VAL A 101 -15.28 5.46 11.83
C VAL A 101 -16.19 5.68 13.04
N ALA A 102 -15.68 6.11 14.20
CA ALA A 102 -16.50 6.38 15.38
C ALA A 102 -17.57 7.43 15.08
N SER A 103 -17.19 8.55 14.46
CA SER A 103 -18.14 9.63 14.13
C SER A 103 -19.22 9.19 13.13
N ALA A 104 -18.91 8.29 12.20
CA ALA A 104 -19.90 7.73 11.29
C ALA A 104 -20.78 6.69 11.99
N ALA A 105 -20.17 5.76 12.74
CA ALA A 105 -20.80 4.62 13.38
C ALA A 105 -21.79 4.99 14.49
N GLU A 106 -21.58 6.09 15.21
CA GLU A 106 -22.51 6.58 16.25
C GLU A 106 -23.94 6.83 15.73
N ARG A 107 -24.07 7.11 14.43
CA ARG A 107 -25.36 7.38 13.75
C ARG A 107 -25.82 6.23 12.87
N SER A 108 -25.10 5.12 12.88
CA SER A 108 -25.33 3.97 12.03
C SER A 108 -25.89 2.80 12.81
N THR A 109 -26.67 2.00 12.11
CA THR A 109 -27.29 0.78 12.64
C THR A 109 -26.86 -0.45 11.89
N ASN A 110 -26.44 -0.35 10.62
CA ASN A 110 -26.03 -1.49 9.79
C ASN A 110 -24.82 -1.13 8.94
N VAL A 111 -23.69 -1.78 9.23
CA VAL A 111 -22.39 -1.48 8.63
C VAL A 111 -21.95 -2.62 7.72
N LEU A 112 -21.42 -2.28 6.55
CA LEU A 112 -20.75 -3.22 5.65
C LEU A 112 -19.29 -2.79 5.45
N ASP A 113 -18.35 -3.61 5.89
CA ASP A 113 -16.92 -3.47 5.58
C ASP A 113 -16.59 -4.29 4.33
N VAL A 114 -16.08 -3.62 3.29
CA VAL A 114 -15.74 -4.23 1.99
C VAL A 114 -14.24 -4.33 1.72
N SER A 115 -13.40 -4.21 2.75
CA SER A 115 -11.94 -4.29 2.65
C SER A 115 -11.38 -5.57 3.27
N ASP A 116 -10.32 -6.11 2.68
CA ASP A 116 -9.63 -7.27 3.25
C ASP A 116 -8.77 -6.86 4.45
N GLY A 117 -8.79 -7.69 5.49
CA GLY A 117 -7.91 -7.58 6.63
C GLY A 117 -8.00 -6.25 7.37
N SER A 118 -9.15 -5.59 7.30
CA SER A 118 -9.42 -4.24 7.80
C SER A 118 -9.92 -4.26 9.25
N PHE A 119 -9.50 -3.28 10.05
CA PHE A 119 -10.04 -3.10 11.41
C PHE A 119 -11.33 -2.27 11.45
N CYS A 120 -11.83 -1.79 10.32
CA CYS A 120 -13.02 -0.94 10.28
C CYS A 120 -14.27 -1.63 10.84
N SER A 121 -14.47 -2.92 10.61
CA SER A 121 -15.57 -3.69 11.19
C SER A 121 -15.56 -3.71 12.73
N LEU A 122 -14.38 -3.96 13.32
CA LEU A 122 -14.16 -3.94 14.77
C LEU A 122 -14.37 -2.54 15.35
N LEU A 123 -13.80 -1.52 14.69
CA LEU A 123 -13.96 -0.12 15.09
C LEU A 123 -15.42 0.32 15.04
N ALA A 124 -16.15 -0.04 13.99
CA ALA A 124 -17.56 0.27 13.87
C ALA A 124 -18.37 -0.38 15.00
N ALA A 125 -18.19 -1.67 15.23
CA ALA A 125 -18.90 -2.39 16.29
C ALA A 125 -18.64 -1.80 17.69
N ALA A 126 -17.42 -1.32 17.96
CA ALA A 126 -17.06 -0.71 19.24
C ALA A 126 -17.74 0.66 19.50
N HIS A 127 -18.23 1.33 18.45
CA HIS A 127 -18.79 2.69 18.54
C HIS A 127 -20.28 2.76 18.19
N MET A 128 -20.92 1.64 17.84
CA MET A 128 -22.36 1.57 17.56
C MET A 128 -23.16 1.33 18.85
N PRO A 129 -24.32 1.97 19.03
CA PRO A 129 -25.23 1.69 20.16
C PRO A 129 -25.82 0.27 20.12
N SER A 130 -26.09 -0.26 18.93
CA SER A 130 -26.53 -1.63 18.70
C SER A 130 -25.82 -2.18 17.46
N PRO A 131 -24.66 -2.83 17.63
CA PRO A 131 -23.84 -3.27 16.51
C PRO A 131 -24.57 -4.27 15.59
N SER A 132 -24.45 -4.03 14.29
CA SER A 132 -24.85 -4.92 13.18
C SER A 132 -23.84 -4.71 12.07
N VAL A 133 -22.83 -5.58 12.00
CA VAL A 133 -21.70 -5.39 11.11
C VAL A 133 -21.51 -6.64 10.25
N THR A 134 -21.39 -6.43 8.94
CA THR A 134 -20.94 -7.47 8.01
C THR A 134 -19.56 -7.10 7.51
N SER A 135 -18.60 -8.02 7.58
CA SER A 135 -17.23 -7.82 7.07
C SER A 135 -16.93 -8.81 5.96
N ILE A 136 -16.46 -8.31 4.82
CA ILE A 136 -16.15 -9.10 3.64
C ILE A 136 -14.64 -9.37 3.59
N GLU A 137 -14.26 -10.64 3.68
CA GLU A 137 -12.89 -11.11 3.56
C GLU A 137 -12.75 -11.98 2.30
N SER A 138 -11.90 -11.58 1.33
CA SER A 138 -11.80 -12.30 0.06
C SER A 138 -11.04 -13.63 0.15
N LYS A 139 -10.34 -13.88 1.26
CA LYS A 139 -9.52 -15.09 1.47
C LYS A 139 -9.96 -15.81 2.74
N GLU A 140 -10.08 -17.13 2.64
CA GLU A 140 -10.48 -18.00 3.76
C GLU A 140 -9.53 -17.90 4.97
N VAL A 141 -8.21 -17.81 4.72
CA VAL A 141 -7.24 -17.60 5.80
C VAL A 141 -7.46 -16.25 6.50
N SER A 142 -7.85 -15.21 5.78
CA SER A 142 -8.17 -13.91 6.37
C SER A 142 -9.47 -13.97 7.16
N SER A 143 -10.53 -14.55 6.61
CA SER A 143 -11.81 -14.69 7.30
C SER A 143 -11.66 -15.45 8.62
N ARG A 144 -10.82 -16.50 8.65
CA ARG A 144 -10.52 -17.26 9.88
C ARG A 144 -9.74 -16.43 10.90
N ILE A 145 -8.75 -15.66 10.48
CA ILE A 145 -7.98 -14.77 11.36
C ILE A 145 -8.91 -13.72 11.98
N PHE A 146 -9.72 -13.05 11.17
CA PHE A 146 -10.61 -11.99 11.65
C PHE A 146 -11.75 -12.54 12.50
N GLN A 147 -12.28 -13.72 12.18
CA GLN A 147 -13.23 -14.40 13.07
C GLN A 147 -12.62 -14.67 14.45
N GLN A 148 -11.37 -15.16 14.53
CA GLN A 148 -10.70 -15.37 15.82
C GLN A 148 -10.48 -14.06 16.60
N ILE A 149 -10.17 -12.96 15.92
CA ILE A 149 -10.04 -11.64 16.56
C ILE A 149 -11.41 -11.19 17.12
N ILE A 150 -12.48 -11.37 16.35
CA ILE A 150 -13.86 -11.04 16.75
C ILE A 150 -14.28 -11.86 17.97
N ASP A 151 -14.09 -13.17 17.93
CA ASP A 151 -14.46 -14.09 19.00
C ASP A 151 -13.66 -13.78 20.28
N GLY A 152 -12.35 -13.54 20.13
CA GLY A 152 -11.47 -13.16 21.24
C GLY A 152 -11.84 -11.83 21.90
N ASN A 153 -12.57 -10.96 21.21
CA ASN A 153 -13.10 -9.69 21.73
C ASN A 153 -14.60 -9.77 22.09
N SER A 154 -15.21 -10.96 22.07
CA SER A 154 -16.64 -11.17 22.37
C SER A 154 -17.59 -10.36 21.46
N LEU A 155 -17.23 -10.22 20.18
CA LEU A 155 -18.02 -9.46 19.18
C LEU A 155 -18.76 -10.37 18.19
N GLY A 156 -18.77 -11.69 18.39
CA GLY A 156 -19.35 -12.67 17.46
C GLY A 156 -20.85 -12.50 17.21
N ASP A 157 -21.60 -12.02 18.21
CA ASP A 157 -23.05 -11.74 18.07
C ASP A 157 -23.33 -10.45 17.27
N HIS A 158 -22.30 -9.65 17.02
CA HIS A 158 -22.38 -8.30 16.46
C HIS A 158 -21.77 -8.18 15.07
N ILE A 159 -20.82 -9.06 14.74
CA ILE A 159 -20.05 -9.01 13.50
C ILE A 159 -20.13 -10.37 12.81
N THR A 160 -20.60 -10.37 11.57
CA THR A 160 -20.57 -11.54 10.68
C THR A 160 -19.47 -11.37 9.65
N VAL A 161 -18.51 -12.31 9.62
CA VAL A 161 -17.46 -12.35 8.58
C VAL A 161 -17.90 -13.26 7.46
N LEU A 162 -17.93 -12.74 6.23
CA LEU A 162 -18.21 -13.50 5.02
C LEU A 162 -16.91 -13.70 4.24
N CYS A 163 -16.56 -14.96 4.00
CA CYS A 163 -15.48 -15.31 3.08
C CYS A 163 -15.97 -15.22 1.63
N SER A 164 -16.06 -14.03 1.07
CA SER A 164 -16.63 -13.81 -0.26
C SER A 164 -16.09 -12.56 -0.96
N GLY A 165 -16.50 -12.35 -2.22
CA GLY A 165 -16.50 -11.02 -2.84
C GLY A 165 -17.77 -10.26 -2.50
N VAL A 166 -17.92 -9.06 -3.09
CA VAL A 166 -19.15 -8.26 -2.97
C VAL A 166 -20.17 -8.51 -4.09
N LYS A 167 -19.73 -9.11 -5.20
CA LYS A 167 -20.59 -9.38 -6.36
C LYS A 167 -21.64 -10.42 -5.98
N GLY A 168 -22.92 -10.08 -6.15
CA GLY A 168 -24.03 -10.96 -5.83
C GLY A 168 -24.38 -11.01 -4.34
N LEU A 169 -23.83 -10.10 -3.51
CA LEU A 169 -24.36 -9.91 -2.16
C LEU A 169 -25.82 -9.44 -2.22
N LEU A 170 -26.64 -10.03 -1.35
CA LEU A 170 -28.05 -9.75 -1.18
C LEU A 170 -28.29 -9.36 0.28
N HIS A 171 -29.42 -8.73 0.57
CA HIS A 171 -29.78 -8.36 1.94
C HIS A 171 -29.76 -9.57 2.89
N GLU A 172 -30.21 -10.75 2.45
CA GLU A 172 -30.21 -11.99 3.24
C GLU A 172 -28.82 -12.52 3.64
N HIS A 173 -27.76 -12.03 3.00
CA HIS A 173 -26.38 -12.36 3.37
C HIS A 173 -25.85 -11.42 4.46
N LEU A 174 -26.45 -10.24 4.62
CA LEU A 174 -25.99 -9.23 5.58
C LEU A 174 -26.46 -9.56 6.99
N HIS A 175 -25.68 -9.13 7.98
CA HIS A 175 -26.08 -9.20 9.38
C HIS A 175 -27.45 -8.51 9.57
N LYS A 176 -28.39 -9.22 10.24
CA LYS A 176 -29.80 -8.80 10.45
C LYS A 176 -30.63 -8.54 9.19
N ASN A 177 -30.15 -8.88 7.99
CA ASN A 177 -30.88 -8.75 6.73
C ASN A 177 -31.40 -7.33 6.41
N ALA A 178 -30.68 -6.29 6.83
CA ALA A 178 -31.13 -4.90 6.76
C ALA A 178 -30.32 -4.07 5.74
N PRO A 179 -30.88 -2.96 5.21
CA PRO A 179 -30.14 -2.02 4.37
C PRO A 179 -28.94 -1.42 5.10
N VAL A 180 -27.83 -1.24 4.38
CA VAL A 180 -26.56 -0.70 4.89
C VAL A 180 -26.65 0.82 4.98
N ASP A 181 -26.49 1.38 6.17
CA ASP A 181 -26.44 2.84 6.37
C ASP A 181 -25.01 3.39 6.51
N LEU A 182 -24.01 2.52 6.66
CA LEU A 182 -22.60 2.87 6.54
C LEU A 182 -21.82 1.79 5.77
N LEU A 183 -21.33 2.16 4.60
CA LEU A 183 -20.33 1.40 3.87
C LEU A 183 -18.95 1.87 4.31
N VAL A 184 -18.13 0.98 4.84
CA VAL A 184 -16.80 1.31 5.34
C VAL A 184 -15.72 0.51 4.61
N GLY A 185 -14.54 1.09 4.50
CA GLY A 185 -13.35 0.39 4.06
C GLY A 185 -12.08 1.11 4.47
N GLU A 186 -11.01 0.33 4.54
CA GLU A 186 -9.63 0.81 4.61
C GLU A 186 -9.00 1.01 3.21
N PRO A 187 -9.80 0.84 2.13
CA PRO A 187 -9.39 0.36 0.81
C PRO A 187 -8.09 -0.48 0.74
N PHE A 188 -8.06 -1.65 1.37
CA PHE A 188 -6.94 -2.60 1.22
C PHE A 188 -7.42 -3.96 0.71
N TYR A 189 -6.63 -4.56 -0.19
CA TYR A 189 -6.94 -5.85 -0.82
C TYR A 189 -5.68 -6.68 -1.02
N TYR A 190 -5.68 -7.93 -0.56
CA TYR A 190 -4.48 -8.76 -0.60
C TYR A 190 -3.96 -9.03 -2.02
N ALA A 191 -4.85 -9.10 -3.01
CA ALA A 191 -4.49 -9.32 -4.41
C ALA A 191 -3.87 -8.09 -5.08
N MET A 192 -4.02 -6.91 -4.48
CA MET A 192 -3.56 -5.62 -5.01
C MET A 192 -2.53 -4.97 -4.09
N GLN A 193 -1.77 -5.77 -3.35
CA GLN A 193 -0.67 -5.25 -2.54
C GLN A 193 0.30 -4.47 -3.41
N ASN A 194 0.77 -3.33 -2.89
CA ASN A 194 1.67 -2.40 -3.60
C ASN A 194 1.07 -1.68 -4.82
N LEU A 195 -0.25 -1.71 -4.99
CA LEU A 195 -0.96 -1.08 -6.09
C LEU A 195 -2.02 -0.07 -5.56
N PRO A 196 -1.60 1.06 -4.94
CA PRO A 196 -2.52 1.94 -4.21
C PRO A 196 -3.65 2.52 -5.07
N ILE A 197 -3.36 2.91 -6.32
CA ILE A 197 -4.38 3.40 -7.27
C ILE A 197 -5.44 2.33 -7.52
N TRP A 198 -5.01 1.09 -7.77
CA TRP A 198 -5.91 -0.03 -8.03
C TRP A 198 -6.72 -0.43 -6.80
N GLN A 199 -6.15 -0.30 -5.59
CA GLN A 199 -6.91 -0.48 -4.36
C GLN A 199 -8.05 0.54 -4.24
N ALA A 200 -7.78 1.81 -4.54
CA ALA A 200 -8.79 2.87 -4.51
C ALA A 200 -9.91 2.64 -5.55
N LEU A 201 -9.53 2.30 -6.79
CA LEU A 201 -10.49 1.98 -7.86
C LEU A 201 -11.32 0.74 -7.51
N ASN A 202 -10.69 -0.31 -6.96
CA ASN A 202 -11.40 -1.51 -6.53
C ASN A 202 -12.40 -1.22 -5.41
N PHE A 203 -12.08 -0.35 -4.45
CA PHE A 203 -13.07 0.12 -3.48
C PHE A 203 -14.26 0.80 -4.16
N TRP A 204 -14.02 1.67 -5.14
CA TRP A 204 -15.10 2.36 -5.87
C TRP A 204 -15.99 1.39 -6.67
N TYR A 205 -15.39 0.39 -7.32
CA TYR A 205 -16.12 -0.70 -7.98
C TYR A 205 -16.95 -1.51 -6.98
N ARG A 206 -16.37 -1.85 -5.83
CA ARG A 206 -17.07 -2.61 -4.78
C ARG A 206 -18.25 -1.82 -4.21
N ARG A 207 -18.05 -0.53 -3.93
CA ARG A 207 -19.10 0.42 -3.53
C ARG A 207 -20.23 0.48 -4.56
N THR A 208 -19.88 0.50 -5.85
CA THR A 208 -20.87 0.47 -6.94
C THR A 208 -21.64 -0.86 -7.00
N ALA A 209 -20.94 -1.98 -6.84
CA ALA A 209 -21.55 -3.30 -6.88
C ALA A 209 -22.58 -3.55 -5.77
N VAL A 210 -22.44 -2.87 -4.62
CA VAL A 210 -23.35 -2.99 -3.48
C VAL A 210 -24.41 -1.87 -3.43
N GLN A 211 -24.55 -1.05 -4.47
CA GLN A 211 -25.47 0.09 -4.49
C GLN A 211 -26.91 -0.27 -4.08
N ASN A 212 -27.39 -1.46 -4.47
CA ASN A 212 -28.74 -1.92 -4.16
C ASN A 212 -28.92 -2.37 -2.69
N LEU A 213 -27.83 -2.50 -1.94
CA LEU A 213 -27.84 -2.82 -0.51
C LEU A 213 -27.77 -1.57 0.38
N LEU A 214 -27.43 -0.42 -0.21
CA LEU A 214 -27.28 0.83 0.53
C LEU A 214 -28.65 1.46 0.81
N ALA A 215 -28.83 1.97 2.03
CA ALA A 215 -29.94 2.84 2.38
C ALA A 215 -29.84 4.18 1.59
N GLU A 216 -30.97 4.87 1.42
CA GLU A 216 -31.05 6.12 0.65
C GLU A 216 -30.05 7.21 1.12
N LYS A 217 -29.76 7.24 2.43
CA LYS A 217 -28.85 8.22 3.06
C LYS A 217 -27.59 7.55 3.62
N ALA A 218 -27.20 6.40 3.06
CA ALA A 218 -26.02 5.68 3.50
C ALA A 218 -24.77 6.57 3.43
N LEU A 219 -23.96 6.51 4.49
CA LEU A 219 -22.64 7.11 4.50
C LEU A 219 -21.65 6.15 3.85
N VAL A 220 -20.62 6.70 3.20
CA VAL A 220 -19.49 5.95 2.68
C VAL A 220 -18.22 6.48 3.32
N LEU A 221 -17.38 5.58 3.84
CA LEU A 221 -16.05 5.87 4.37
C LEU A 221 -15.05 4.94 3.68
N PRO A 222 -14.03 5.46 2.96
CA PRO A 222 -13.78 6.88 2.72
C PRO A 222 -14.90 7.59 1.95
N TYR A 223 -15.14 8.86 2.28
CA TYR A 223 -16.14 9.70 1.61
C TYR A 223 -15.71 10.01 0.18
N SER A 224 -14.44 10.34 -0.01
CA SER A 224 -13.83 10.57 -1.31
C SER A 224 -12.35 10.23 -1.28
N GLY A 225 -11.72 10.29 -2.44
CA GLY A 225 -10.28 10.17 -2.58
C GLY A 225 -9.75 10.96 -3.76
N LYS A 226 -8.43 10.97 -3.90
CA LYS A 226 -7.72 11.64 -4.99
C LYS A 226 -6.54 10.81 -5.41
N ILE A 227 -6.39 10.56 -6.71
CA ILE A 227 -5.11 10.12 -7.26
C ILE A 227 -4.26 11.39 -7.39
N MET A 228 -3.17 11.41 -6.63
CA MET A 228 -2.23 12.52 -6.55
C MET A 228 -0.97 12.19 -7.33
N ALA A 229 -0.30 13.21 -7.85
CA ALA A 229 0.95 13.09 -8.57
C ALA A 229 1.93 14.22 -8.25
N MET A 230 3.22 13.96 -8.42
CA MET A 230 4.29 14.96 -8.25
C MET A 230 5.46 14.63 -9.18
N GLY A 231 5.90 15.62 -9.96
CA GLY A 231 7.12 15.55 -10.76
C GLY A 231 8.36 15.64 -9.88
N VAL A 232 9.32 14.75 -10.07
CA VAL A 232 10.53 14.65 -9.25
C VAL A 232 11.78 14.38 -10.10
N ALA A 233 12.93 14.63 -9.47
CA ALA A 233 14.22 14.11 -9.90
C ALA A 233 14.75 13.13 -8.85
N PHE A 234 14.67 11.82 -9.14
CA PHE A 234 15.41 10.81 -8.36
C PHE A 234 16.91 10.94 -8.63
N GLU A 235 17.73 10.82 -7.59
CA GLU A 235 19.19 10.93 -7.75
C GLU A 235 19.77 9.78 -8.58
N ASN A 236 19.34 8.55 -8.31
CA ASN A 236 19.89 7.35 -8.92
C ASN A 236 18.87 6.33 -9.44
N LEU A 237 17.66 6.29 -8.85
CA LEU A 237 16.66 5.27 -9.21
C LEU A 237 16.33 5.23 -10.71
N HIS A 238 16.21 6.39 -11.35
CA HIS A 238 15.93 6.50 -12.78
C HIS A 238 16.98 5.80 -13.67
N LYS A 239 18.22 5.66 -13.19
CA LYS A 239 19.34 5.05 -13.93
C LYS A 239 19.21 3.52 -14.03
N CYS A 240 18.32 2.91 -13.25
CA CYS A 240 17.99 1.49 -13.36
C CYS A 240 17.02 1.18 -14.50
N PHE A 241 16.53 2.22 -15.20
CA PHE A 241 15.49 2.10 -16.21
C PHE A 241 15.93 2.76 -17.51
N GLY A 242 15.55 2.12 -18.61
CA GLY A 242 15.82 2.57 -19.96
C GLY A 242 17.03 1.92 -20.61
N GLU A 243 17.44 2.50 -21.71
CA GLU A 243 18.48 1.98 -22.58
C GLU A 243 19.87 2.13 -21.92
N VAL A 244 20.73 1.13 -22.10
CA VAL A 244 22.09 1.13 -21.54
C VAL A 244 23.14 1.59 -22.54
N HIS A 245 22.83 1.53 -23.84
CA HIS A 245 23.65 1.93 -24.98
C HIS A 245 25.03 1.26 -25.03
N ASN A 246 26.03 1.78 -24.31
CA ASN A 246 27.38 1.24 -24.30
C ASN A 246 27.81 0.89 -22.88
N VAL A 247 28.19 -0.37 -22.68
CA VAL A 247 28.72 -0.85 -21.40
C VAL A 247 30.11 -1.41 -21.64
N SER A 248 31.11 -0.84 -20.97
CA SER A 248 32.52 -1.25 -21.06
C SER A 248 33.10 -1.25 -22.49
N GLY A 249 32.63 -0.35 -23.37
CA GLY A 249 33.08 -0.25 -24.75
C GLY A 249 32.29 -1.13 -25.74
N PHE A 250 31.36 -1.95 -25.26
CA PHE A 250 30.53 -2.82 -26.08
C PHE A 250 29.16 -2.21 -26.36
N ASP A 251 28.76 -2.22 -27.63
CA ASP A 251 27.47 -1.74 -28.11
C ASP A 251 26.33 -2.70 -27.71
N HIS A 252 25.43 -2.23 -26.85
CA HIS A 252 24.22 -2.89 -26.38
C HIS A 252 22.95 -2.36 -27.06
N GLY A 253 23.06 -1.50 -28.08
CA GLY A 253 21.91 -0.97 -28.81
C GLY A 253 21.04 -2.08 -29.43
N TYR A 254 21.61 -3.22 -29.78
CA TYR A 254 20.86 -4.41 -30.25
C TYR A 254 19.93 -5.00 -29.17
N PHE A 255 20.35 -4.92 -27.91
CA PHE A 255 19.55 -5.35 -26.76
C PHE A 255 18.52 -4.29 -26.41
N ASP A 256 18.92 -3.01 -26.38
CA ASP A 256 18.02 -1.88 -26.15
C ASP A 256 16.86 -1.87 -27.15
N ALA A 257 17.10 -2.20 -28.42
CA ALA A 257 16.07 -2.30 -29.45
C ALA A 257 15.00 -3.39 -29.19
N LEU A 258 15.29 -4.36 -28.31
CA LEU A 258 14.34 -5.38 -27.86
C LEU A 258 13.63 -4.98 -26.56
N GLN A 259 14.16 -3.98 -25.85
CA GLN A 259 13.56 -3.41 -24.65
C GLN A 259 12.65 -2.25 -25.01
N GLY A 260 11.53 -2.07 -24.29
CA GLY A 260 10.61 -0.99 -24.62
C GLY A 260 9.46 -0.86 -23.63
N GLY A 261 8.82 0.31 -23.67
CA GLY A 261 7.63 0.62 -22.86
C GLY A 261 7.90 0.82 -21.37
N TYR A 262 9.16 0.96 -20.94
CA TYR A 262 9.47 1.27 -19.54
C TYR A 262 8.95 2.67 -19.14
N LEU A 263 8.98 3.65 -20.04
CA LEU A 263 8.40 4.99 -19.83
C LEU A 263 6.86 5.02 -19.86
N SER A 264 6.22 3.93 -20.28
CA SER A 264 4.76 3.80 -20.30
C SER A 264 4.23 2.88 -19.19
N ARG A 265 5.08 2.44 -18.27
CA ARG A 265 4.75 1.53 -17.17
C ARG A 265 4.94 2.21 -15.83
N ASP A 266 4.13 1.76 -14.87
CA ASP A 266 4.31 2.12 -13.47
C ASP A 266 5.09 1.04 -12.74
N PHE A 267 6.01 1.49 -11.90
CA PHE A 267 6.79 0.61 -11.04
C PHE A 267 6.45 0.92 -9.58
N PRO A 268 6.06 -0.10 -8.79
CA PRO A 268 5.75 0.11 -7.38
C PRO A 268 7.04 0.22 -6.56
N PHE A 269 7.33 1.41 -6.04
CA PHE A 269 8.51 1.67 -5.22
C PHE A 269 8.15 2.24 -3.84
N PRO A 270 8.82 1.82 -2.76
CA PRO A 270 8.81 2.54 -1.49
C PRO A 270 9.70 3.78 -1.63
N THR A 271 9.14 4.88 -2.13
CA THR A 271 9.92 6.07 -2.52
C THR A 271 10.71 6.69 -1.37
N TYR A 272 10.30 6.47 -0.11
CA TYR A 272 11.03 6.90 1.07
C TYR A 272 12.46 6.31 1.16
N MET A 273 12.73 5.20 0.46
CA MET A 273 14.06 4.58 0.40
C MET A 273 14.97 5.19 -0.67
N TYR A 274 14.45 6.03 -1.56
CA TYR A 274 15.18 6.55 -2.71
C TYR A 274 15.21 8.07 -2.66
N PRO A 275 16.38 8.71 -2.51
CA PRO A 275 16.49 10.17 -2.53
C PRO A 275 15.95 10.77 -3.83
N TYR A 276 15.13 11.82 -3.69
CA TYR A 276 14.60 12.60 -4.80
C TYR A 276 14.37 14.06 -4.43
N THR A 277 14.35 14.92 -5.44
CA THR A 277 14.00 16.35 -5.34
C THR A 277 12.63 16.59 -5.97
N PRO A 278 11.64 17.14 -5.25
CA PRO A 278 10.40 17.61 -5.84
C PRO A 278 10.64 18.76 -6.82
N LEU A 279 10.11 18.65 -8.03
CA LEU A 279 10.22 19.68 -9.07
C LEU A 279 8.88 20.32 -9.44
N THR A 280 7.77 19.73 -9.00
CA THR A 280 6.44 20.35 -9.04
C THR A 280 5.85 20.34 -7.64
N LYS A 281 4.86 21.21 -7.38
CA LYS A 281 3.93 20.95 -6.27
C LYS A 281 3.17 19.63 -6.51
N PRO A 282 2.74 18.93 -5.45
CA PRO A 282 1.73 17.89 -5.58
C PRO A 282 0.49 18.43 -6.30
N PHE A 283 -0.06 17.65 -7.23
CA PHE A 283 -1.25 18.00 -7.98
C PHE A 283 -2.22 16.82 -8.05
N GLU A 284 -3.51 17.13 -8.18
CA GLU A 284 -4.55 16.12 -8.39
C GLU A 284 -4.52 15.66 -9.84
N LEU A 285 -4.39 14.36 -10.04
CA LEU A 285 -4.50 13.71 -11.34
C LEU A 285 -5.97 13.38 -11.63
N MET A 286 -6.66 12.77 -10.67
CA MET A 286 -8.04 12.32 -10.81
C MET A 286 -8.77 12.32 -9.46
N PRO A 287 -9.96 12.94 -9.36
CA PRO A 287 -10.82 12.84 -8.18
C PRO A 287 -11.54 11.49 -8.14
N LEU A 288 -11.79 10.99 -6.93
CA LEU A 288 -12.56 9.78 -6.66
C LEU A 288 -13.73 10.16 -5.75
N ASN A 289 -14.95 10.07 -6.25
CA ASN A 289 -16.15 10.37 -5.46
C ASN A 289 -16.85 9.08 -5.06
N PHE A 290 -16.51 8.55 -3.87
CA PHE A 290 -17.04 7.28 -3.38
C PHE A 290 -18.49 7.39 -2.88
N MET A 291 -19.06 8.60 -2.77
CA MET A 291 -20.48 8.75 -2.50
C MET A 291 -21.35 8.42 -3.70
N ASP A 292 -20.80 8.36 -4.91
CA ASP A 292 -21.51 8.06 -6.15
C ASP A 292 -20.99 6.77 -6.82
N PRO A 293 -21.80 6.12 -7.68
CA PRO A 293 -21.33 5.03 -8.51
C PRO A 293 -20.09 5.43 -9.32
N ILE A 294 -19.27 4.42 -9.65
CA ILE A 294 -18.06 4.63 -10.42
C ILE A 294 -18.38 5.21 -11.79
N THR A 295 -17.63 6.24 -12.18
CA THR A 295 -17.82 6.97 -13.44
C THR A 295 -16.48 7.19 -14.13
N SER A 296 -16.52 7.19 -15.46
CA SER A 296 -15.35 7.48 -16.28
C SER A 296 -14.88 8.92 -16.05
N TYR A 297 -13.58 9.15 -16.18
CA TYR A 297 -12.96 10.45 -15.96
C TYR A 297 -11.88 10.71 -17.01
N GLY A 298 -11.83 11.92 -17.54
CA GLY A 298 -10.80 12.32 -18.49
C GLY A 298 -10.34 13.74 -18.20
N ASN A 299 -9.03 13.95 -18.19
CA ASN A 299 -8.46 15.28 -18.06
C ASN A 299 -7.13 15.39 -18.81
N ARG A 300 -6.82 16.59 -19.28
CA ARG A 300 -5.52 16.95 -19.83
C ARG A 300 -5.16 18.35 -19.39
N THR A 301 -4.00 18.50 -18.78
CA THR A 301 -3.53 19.80 -18.30
C THR A 301 -2.00 19.87 -18.27
N THR A 302 -1.51 21.03 -17.88
CA THR A 302 -0.09 21.36 -17.79
C THR A 302 0.23 21.85 -16.39
N ILE A 303 1.30 21.31 -15.81
CA ILE A 303 1.79 21.63 -14.48
C ILE A 303 3.12 22.37 -14.61
N PRO A 304 3.28 23.54 -13.95
CA PRO A 304 4.55 24.25 -13.95
C PRO A 304 5.62 23.45 -13.19
N ILE A 305 6.84 23.48 -13.72
CA ILE A 305 8.03 22.96 -13.04
C ILE A 305 8.66 24.13 -12.26
N GLU A 306 8.80 23.99 -10.94
CA GLU A 306 9.26 25.06 -10.04
C GLU A 306 10.79 25.22 -10.07
N ASP A 307 11.52 24.10 -10.13
CA ASP A 307 12.98 24.10 -10.31
C ASP A 307 13.33 23.75 -11.77
N THR A 308 13.85 24.76 -12.48
CA THR A 308 14.21 24.67 -13.90
C THR A 308 15.70 24.49 -14.12
N THR A 309 16.44 24.09 -13.08
CA THR A 309 17.88 23.76 -13.12
C THR A 309 18.14 22.26 -13.06
N THR A 310 17.20 21.50 -12.50
CA THR A 310 17.27 20.03 -12.39
C THR A 310 16.33 19.38 -13.40
N PRO A 311 16.77 18.38 -14.18
CA PRO A 311 15.89 17.69 -15.11
C PRO A 311 14.91 16.76 -14.37
N LEU A 312 13.63 16.86 -14.72
CA LEU A 312 12.59 15.93 -14.25
C LEU A 312 12.81 14.56 -14.90
N ASN A 313 12.84 13.51 -14.08
CA ASN A 313 13.08 12.14 -14.54
C ASN A 313 12.00 11.13 -14.13
N ALA A 314 11.08 11.51 -13.25
CA ALA A 314 9.94 10.68 -12.90
C ALA A 314 8.74 11.48 -12.37
N VAL A 315 7.59 10.82 -12.33
CA VAL A 315 6.39 11.25 -11.62
C VAL A 315 6.05 10.19 -10.58
N ILE A 316 5.89 10.59 -9.31
CA ILE A 316 5.40 9.73 -8.23
C ILE A 316 3.88 9.90 -8.16
N LEU A 317 3.15 8.79 -8.08
CA LEU A 317 1.69 8.76 -7.93
C LEU A 317 1.28 8.00 -6.66
N TRP A 318 0.29 8.54 -5.95
CA TRP A 318 -0.27 7.97 -4.73
C TRP A 318 -1.77 8.29 -4.61
N VAL A 319 -2.41 7.79 -3.55
CA VAL A 319 -3.81 8.07 -3.25
C VAL A 319 -3.92 8.80 -1.91
N GLU A 320 -4.75 9.83 -1.87
CA GLU A 320 -5.24 10.46 -0.64
C GLU A 320 -6.70 10.08 -0.43
N TYR A 321 -7.01 9.51 0.73
CA TYR A 321 -8.36 9.15 1.15
C TYR A 321 -8.88 10.19 2.13
N HIS A 322 -9.98 10.83 1.78
CA HIS A 322 -10.71 11.74 2.66
C HIS A 322 -11.79 10.91 3.35
N LEU A 323 -11.59 10.60 4.63
CA LEU A 323 -12.45 9.66 5.35
C LEU A 323 -13.83 10.26 5.68
N ASP A 324 -13.94 11.58 5.73
CA ASP A 324 -15.18 12.29 6.01
C ASP A 324 -15.42 13.44 5.03
N ALA A 325 -16.67 13.90 4.98
CA ALA A 325 -17.10 14.98 4.09
C ALA A 325 -16.44 16.32 4.39
N SER A 326 -15.99 16.57 5.63
CA SER A 326 -15.31 17.80 6.00
C SER A 326 -13.80 17.77 5.71
N SER A 327 -13.28 16.64 5.21
CA SER A 327 -11.85 16.40 5.00
C SER A 327 -11.00 16.63 6.27
N LYS A 328 -11.57 16.37 7.45
CA LYS A 328 -10.83 16.49 8.72
C LYS A 328 -9.88 15.32 8.92
N HIS A 329 -10.32 14.11 8.53
CA HIS A 329 -9.52 12.90 8.61
C HIS A 329 -9.06 12.50 7.20
N ILE A 330 -7.75 12.59 6.94
CA ILE A 330 -7.14 12.25 5.66
C ILE A 330 -6.05 11.21 5.89
N VAL A 331 -6.01 10.18 5.05
CA VAL A 331 -4.94 9.17 5.01
C VAL A 331 -4.35 9.15 3.62
N ALA A 332 -3.02 9.32 3.52
CA ALA A 332 -2.30 9.32 2.26
C ALA A 332 -1.42 8.08 2.13
N THR A 333 -1.30 7.54 0.92
CA THR A 333 -0.38 6.44 0.60
C THR A 333 0.95 6.94 0.02
N GLY A 334 1.27 8.23 0.14
CA GLY A 334 2.45 8.86 -0.45
C GLY A 334 2.57 10.36 -0.10
N PRO A 335 3.53 11.09 -0.70
CA PRO A 335 4.48 10.60 -1.70
C PRO A 335 5.64 9.80 -1.11
N SER A 336 5.82 9.74 0.22
CA SER A 336 6.88 8.99 0.93
C SER A 336 6.35 8.27 2.19
N CYS A 337 5.19 7.62 2.06
CA CYS A 337 4.62 6.78 3.11
C CYS A 337 5.41 5.47 3.22
N ILE A 338 5.67 4.99 4.44
CA ILE A 338 6.47 3.78 4.69
C ILE A 338 5.62 2.51 4.50
N GLU A 339 4.32 2.64 4.75
CA GLU A 339 3.34 1.55 4.80
C GLU A 339 2.76 1.18 3.43
N ALA A 340 3.13 1.91 2.38
CA ALA A 340 2.66 1.68 1.01
C ALA A 340 3.78 1.98 0.02
N LYS A 341 3.84 1.19 -1.05
CA LYS A 341 4.59 1.59 -2.25
C LYS A 341 3.77 2.56 -3.09
N GLN A 342 4.45 3.49 -3.72
CA GLN A 342 3.88 4.46 -4.65
C GLN A 342 4.11 3.97 -6.09
N ALA A 343 3.23 4.35 -7.01
CA ALA A 343 3.47 4.12 -8.42
C ALA A 343 4.47 5.16 -8.93
N VAL A 344 5.54 4.72 -9.57
CA VAL A 344 6.54 5.60 -10.17
C VAL A 344 6.51 5.42 -11.68
N ARG A 345 6.27 6.54 -12.39
CA ARG A 345 6.35 6.62 -13.84
C ARG A 345 7.61 7.37 -14.23
N PHE A 346 8.59 6.68 -14.80
CA PHE A 346 9.76 7.35 -15.38
C PHE A 346 9.36 8.07 -16.67
N VAL A 347 10.01 9.21 -16.92
CA VAL A 347 9.78 10.01 -18.13
C VAL A 347 11.10 10.25 -18.86
N SER A 348 10.99 10.62 -20.14
CA SER A 348 12.16 11.05 -20.91
C SER A 348 12.82 12.25 -20.24
N ILE A 349 14.14 12.17 -20.07
CA ILE A 349 14.93 13.24 -19.49
C ILE A 349 15.19 14.30 -20.56
N VAL A 350 14.66 15.50 -20.35
CA VAL A 350 14.85 16.66 -21.23
C VAL A 350 15.77 17.67 -20.53
N PRO A 351 16.67 18.36 -21.27
CA PRO A 351 17.49 19.41 -20.68
C PRO A 351 16.65 20.44 -19.91
N PRO A 352 17.10 20.84 -18.71
CA PRO A 352 16.36 21.77 -17.87
C PRO A 352 16.28 23.15 -18.55
N SER A 353 15.07 23.72 -18.57
CA SER A 353 14.80 25.02 -19.20
C SER A 353 13.64 25.73 -18.49
N PRO A 354 13.69 27.07 -18.34
CA PRO A 354 12.58 27.86 -17.79
C PRO A 354 11.27 27.74 -18.58
N ALA A 355 11.33 27.30 -19.84
CA ALA A 355 10.16 27.11 -20.68
C ALA A 355 9.50 25.72 -20.50
N ASN A 356 10.15 24.80 -19.77
CA ASN A 356 9.65 23.43 -19.63
C ASN A 356 8.43 23.38 -18.72
N SER A 357 7.47 22.54 -19.09
CA SER A 357 6.34 22.19 -18.24
C SER A 357 6.02 20.70 -18.32
N LEU A 358 5.41 20.17 -17.25
CA LEU A 358 4.94 18.80 -17.22
C LEU A 358 3.50 18.75 -17.74
N HIS A 359 3.31 18.16 -18.92
CA HIS A 359 2.00 17.90 -19.48
C HIS A 359 1.53 16.51 -19.06
N TYR A 360 0.28 16.40 -18.59
CA TYR A 360 -0.33 15.10 -18.36
C TYR A 360 -1.66 14.95 -19.09
N THR A 361 -1.98 13.72 -19.43
CA THR A 361 -3.31 13.28 -19.82
C THR A 361 -3.68 12.08 -18.97
N VAL A 362 -4.91 12.02 -18.49
CA VAL A 362 -5.49 10.88 -17.79
C VAL A 362 -6.84 10.55 -18.43
N ASN A 363 -7.09 9.27 -18.63
CA ASN A 363 -8.35 8.72 -19.11
C ASN A 363 -8.67 7.45 -18.33
N PHE A 364 -9.77 7.46 -17.59
CA PHE A 364 -10.30 6.32 -16.86
C PHE A 364 -11.62 5.90 -17.50
N GLU A 365 -11.68 4.66 -17.96
CA GLU A 365 -12.87 4.03 -18.52
C GLU A 365 -13.49 3.08 -17.49
N ALA A 366 -14.59 3.52 -16.87
CA ALA A 366 -15.24 2.81 -15.77
C ALA A 366 -15.95 1.51 -16.19
N SER A 367 -16.27 1.32 -17.48
CA SER A 367 -16.86 0.06 -17.96
C SER A 367 -15.82 -1.05 -18.06
N GLU A 368 -14.58 -0.71 -18.39
CA GLU A 368 -13.50 -1.66 -18.63
C GLU A 368 -12.53 -1.81 -17.45
N GLY A 369 -12.56 -0.88 -16.49
CA GLY A 369 -11.57 -0.89 -15.41
C GLY A 369 -10.19 -0.48 -15.85
N ILE A 370 -10.08 0.30 -16.93
CA ILE A 370 -8.81 0.74 -17.51
C ILE A 370 -8.57 2.19 -17.13
N ILE A 371 -7.40 2.47 -16.54
CA ILE A 371 -6.90 3.82 -16.35
C ILE A 371 -5.59 3.98 -17.12
N ASP A 372 -5.57 4.94 -18.03
CA ASP A 372 -4.39 5.32 -18.79
C ASP A 372 -3.99 6.74 -18.42
N TYR A 373 -2.71 6.94 -18.13
CA TYR A 373 -2.13 8.26 -18.01
C TYR A 373 -0.74 8.32 -18.63
N SER A 374 -0.43 9.50 -19.17
CA SER A 374 0.84 9.81 -19.81
C SER A 374 1.37 11.14 -19.28
N PHE A 375 2.68 11.22 -19.13
CA PHE A 375 3.40 12.41 -18.71
C PHE A 375 4.48 12.74 -19.73
N ASN A 376 4.55 14.00 -20.16
CA ASN A 376 5.57 14.49 -21.09
C ASN A 376 6.12 15.81 -20.59
N VAL A 377 7.42 16.02 -20.77
CA VAL A 377 8.09 17.28 -20.45
C VAL A 377 8.53 17.91 -21.75
N ASP A 378 7.91 19.03 -22.12
CA ASP A 378 8.24 19.76 -23.34
C ASP A 378 8.46 21.24 -23.02
N SER A 379 9.22 21.92 -23.87
CA SER A 379 9.33 23.37 -23.80
C SER A 379 8.08 24.00 -24.43
N ASN A 380 7.45 24.98 -23.76
CA ASN A 380 6.35 25.76 -24.34
C ASN A 380 6.81 26.71 -25.47
N ALA A 381 7.89 26.37 -26.18
CA ALA A 381 8.34 27.08 -27.35
C ALA A 381 7.36 26.84 -28.50
N LYS A 382 6.33 27.68 -28.58
CA LYS A 382 5.56 27.93 -29.80
C LYS A 382 6.45 28.46 -30.91
#